data_AF-A0A378R721-F1
#
_entry.id   AF-A0A378R721-F1
#
_cell.length_a   1.000
_cell.length_b   1.000
_cell.length_c   1.000
_cell.angle_alpha   90.00
_cell.angle_beta   90.00
_cell.angle_gamma   90.00
#
_symmetry.space_group_name_H-M   'P 1'
#
loop_
_entity.id
_entity.type
_entity.pdbx_description
1 polymer ?
#
loop_
_entity_poly.entity_id
_entity_poly.type
_entity_poly.pdbx_seq_one_letter_code
_entity_poly.pdbx_strand_id
1 'polypeptide(L)' 'MNDLLNKDINKDKSFTIRVDENLLKTFQTIAKANDRPSAQLIRDFMREYVKKHRQAELSL' A
#
# COMPACT_ATOMS: atom_id res chain seq x y z
N MET A 1 -18.11 0.60 32.49
CA MET A 1 -17.57 -0.72 32.08
C MET A 1 -18.52 -1.27 31.03
N ASN A 2 -18.28 -1.19 29.73
CA ASN A 2 -17.03 -1.53 29.05
C ASN A 2 -16.77 -0.59 27.89
N ASP A 3 -15.78 0.27 28.10
CA ASP A 3 -14.96 0.89 27.07
C ASP A 3 -13.99 -0.16 26.50
N LEU A 4 -14.55 -1.24 25.94
CA LEU A 4 -13.83 -2.35 25.33
C LEU A 4 -14.66 -2.84 24.14
N LEU A 5 -14.28 -2.70 22.86
CA LEU A 5 -12.99 -2.38 22.27
C LEU A 5 -13.32 -1.87 20.85
N ASN A 6 -13.23 -0.55 20.64
CA ASN A 6 -12.97 0.06 19.32
C ASN A 6 -11.54 -0.29 18.85
N LYS A 7 -11.14 -1.56 18.97
CA LYS A 7 -9.82 -2.02 18.57
C LYS A 7 -9.93 -2.35 17.09
N ASP A 8 -9.30 -1.51 16.28
CA ASP A 8 -9.12 -1.61 14.83
C ASP A 8 -9.93 -0.62 13.98
N ILE A 9 -10.27 0.54 14.54
CA ILE A 9 -10.48 1.75 13.72
C ILE A 9 -9.11 2.16 13.15
N ASN A 10 -8.84 1.75 11.90
CA ASN A 10 -7.79 2.24 10.99
C ASN A 10 -6.46 2.65 11.63
N LYS A 11 -5.57 1.68 11.89
CA LYS A 11 -4.15 2.00 12.08
C LYS A 11 -3.48 2.10 10.72
N ASP A 12 -3.51 3.30 10.15
CA ASP A 12 -2.63 3.64 9.04
C ASP A 12 -1.17 3.43 9.48
N LYS A 13 -0.41 2.66 8.70
CA LYS A 13 1.00 2.38 8.94
C LYS A 13 1.83 2.85 7.76
N SER A 14 2.95 3.49 8.06
CA SER A 14 3.94 3.88 7.05
C SER A 14 4.80 2.68 6.65
N PHE A 15 5.03 2.52 5.35
CA PHE A 15 5.93 1.53 4.79
C PHE A 15 7.08 2.25 4.08
N THR A 16 8.29 2.12 4.64
CA THR A 16 9.49 2.75 4.09
C THR A 16 10.31 1.72 3.35
N ILE A 17 10.62 1.98 2.08
CA ILE A 17 11.47 1.14 1.23
C ILE A 17 12.63 1.94 0.66
N ARG A 18 13.76 1.25 0.47
CA ARG A 18 14.87 1.78 -0.32
C ARG A 18 14.71 1.29 -1.75
N VAL A 19 14.88 2.21 -2.69
CA VAL A 19 14.82 1.96 -4.13
C VAL A 19 15.91 2.77 -4.80
N ASP A 20 16.25 2.40 -6.02
CA ASP A 20 17.11 3.23 -6.87
C ASP A 20 16.48 4.63 -7.07
N GLU A 21 17.32 5.66 -7.05
CA GLU A 21 16.87 7.06 -7.14
C GLU A 21 16.25 7.37 -8.51
N ASN A 22 16.86 6.87 -9.59
CA ASN A 22 16.38 7.12 -10.93
C ASN A 22 15.04 6.41 -11.18
N LEU A 23 14.89 5.20 -10.64
CA LEU A 23 13.63 4.48 -10.65
C LEU A 23 12.52 5.26 -9.91
N LEU A 24 12.80 5.78 -8.71
CA LEU A 24 11.82 6.57 -7.94
C LEU A 24 11.38 7.82 -8.70
N LYS A 25 12.34 8.58 -9.26
CA LYS A 25 12.06 9.79 -10.04
C LYS A 25 11.18 9.47 -11.26
N THR A 26 11.55 8.43 -12.00
CA THR A 26 10.79 8.01 -13.19
C THR A 26 9.36 7.61 -12.82
N PHE A 27 9.20 6.82 -11.76
CA PHE A 27 7.90 6.40 -11.25
C PHE A 27 7.03 7.60 -10.85
N GLN A 28 7.59 8.57 -10.12
CA GLN A 28 6.86 9.77 -9.69
C GLN A 28 6.45 10.66 -10.87
N THR A 29 7.33 10.83 -11.87
CA THR A 29 7.03 11.60 -13.08
C THR A 29 5.86 10.99 -13.85
N ILE A 30 5.89 9.67 -14.06
CA ILE A 30 4.82 8.97 -14.77
C ILE A 30 3.52 8.98 -13.95
N ALA A 31 3.60 8.78 -12.64
CA ALA A 31 2.44 8.84 -11.74
C ALA A 31 1.74 10.21 -11.82
N LYS A 32 2.52 11.29 -11.80
CA LYS A 32 2.02 12.66 -11.96
C LYS A 32 1.41 12.90 -13.34
N ALA A 33 2.06 12.43 -14.41
CA ALA A 33 1.53 12.57 -15.77
C ALA A 33 0.16 11.87 -15.95
N ASN A 34 -0.07 10.81 -15.17
CA ASN A 34 -1.34 10.07 -15.14
C ASN A 34 -2.33 10.61 -14.09
N ASP A 35 -2.02 11.71 -13.40
CA ASP A 35 -2.83 12.29 -12.31
C ASP A 35 -3.14 11.30 -11.17
N ARG A 36 -2.16 10.47 -10.81
CA ARG A 36 -2.29 9.47 -9.73
C ARG A 36 -1.20 9.63 -8.67
N PRO A 37 -1.54 9.70 -7.38
CA PRO A 37 -0.54 9.71 -6.31
C PRO A 37 0.27 8.40 -6.28
N SER A 38 1.60 8.51 -6.18
CA SER A 38 2.51 7.34 -6.10
C SER A 38 2.12 6.34 -5.01
N ALA A 39 1.70 6.82 -3.83
CA ALA A 39 1.26 5.96 -2.73
C ALA A 39 -0.02 5.17 -3.07
N GLN A 40 -0.93 5.72 -3.88
CA GLN A 40 -2.11 5.00 -4.36
C GLN A 40 -1.70 3.86 -5.28
N LEU A 41 -0.78 4.11 -6.22
CA LEU A 41 -0.27 3.10 -7.14
C LEU A 41 0.40 1.93 -6.41
N ILE A 42 1.22 2.23 -5.39
CA ILE A 42 1.84 1.19 -4.56
C ILE A 42 0.80 0.38 -3.79
N ARG A 43 -0.21 1.06 -3.20
CA ARG A 43 -1.29 0.36 -2.48
C ARG A 43 -2.10 -0.54 -3.41
N ASP A 44 -2.42 -0.08 -4.62
CA ASP A 44 -3.14 -0.87 -5.61
C ASP A 44 -2.32 -2.08 -6.06
N PHE A 45 -1.03 -1.86 -6.34
CA PHE A 45 -0.10 -2.95 -6.66
C PHE A 45 -0.03 -3.98 -5.54
N MET A 46 0.08 -3.56 -4.28
CA MET A 46 0.08 -4.46 -3.12
C MET A 46 -1.21 -5.28 -3.04
N ARG A 47 -2.38 -4.65 -3.25
CA ARG A 47 -3.68 -5.33 -3.22
C ARG A 47 -3.77 -6.39 -4.32
N GLU A 48 -3.40 -6.03 -5.55
CA GLU A 48 -3.43 -6.96 -6.69
C GLU A 48 -2.40 -8.09 -6.53
N TYR A 49 -1.21 -7.78 -6.01
CA TYR A 49 -0.20 -8.79 -5.69
C TYR A 49 -0.73 -9.80 -4.68
N VAL A 50 -1.29 -9.33 -3.55
CA VAL A 50 -1.90 -10.22 -2.55
C VAL A 50 -3.03 -11.02 -3.19
N LYS A 51 -3.95 -10.39 -3.90
CA LYS A 51 -5.08 -11.07 -4.56
C LYS A 51 -4.63 -12.18 -5.50
N LYS A 52 -3.60 -11.94 -6.31
CA LYS A 52 -3.05 -12.90 -7.27
C LYS A 52 -2.31 -14.06 -6.59
N HIS A 53 -1.64 -13.79 -5.48
CA HIS A 53 -0.72 -14.74 -4.84
C HIS A 53 -1.26 -15.37 -3.56
N ARG A 54 -2.44 -14.96 -3.10
CA ARG A 54 -3.16 -15.62 -2.01
C ARG A 54 -3.72 -16.94 -2.53
N GLN A 55 -2.89 -17.98 -2.46
CA GLN A 55 -3.41 -19.34 -2.27
C GLN A 55 -4.34 -19.28 -1.05
N ALA A 56 -5.49 -19.95 -1.12
CA ALA A 56 -6.63 -19.77 -0.25
C ALA A 56 -6.37 -20.17 1.21
N GLU A 57 -5.49 -19.47 1.92
CA GLU A 57 -5.27 -19.53 3.37
C GLU A 57 -4.21 -18.51 3.74
N LEU A 58 -4.65 -17.27 3.97
CA LEU A 58 -3.86 -16.31 4.74
C LEU A 58 -4.87 -15.48 5.52
N SER A 59 -5.60 -16.15 6.43
CA SER A 59 -6.35 -15.49 7.49
C SER A 59 -5.34 -14.80 8.40
N LEU A 60 -5.07 -13.53 8.13
CA LEU A 60 -4.46 -12.56 9.04
C LEU A 60 -5.57 -11.66 9.56
#